data_AF-A0A2E5ESE9-F1
#
_entry.id   AF-A0A2E5ESE9-F1
#
_cell.length_a   1.000
_cell.length_b   1.000
_cell.length_c   1.000
_cell.angle_alpha   90.00
_cell.angle_beta   90.00
_cell.angle_gamma   90.00
#
_symmetry.space_group_name_H-M   'P 1'
#
loop_
_entity.id
_entity.type
_entity.pdbx_description
1 polymer ?
#
loop_
_entity_poly.entity_id
_entity_poly.type
_entity_poly.pdbx_seq_one_letter_code
_entity_poly.pdbx_strand_id
1 'polypeptide(L)'
;MTIVLATKTLDAISKALNADKCGQFRQNLKTLLPKMEDAYRGSESKFRSHQGASGIGVDCARQIQLRWKWVKEAQFDERILRLFNRGHLEEARFLAMLMCVPGVKLWYETDEGGQFKFADYGGHYGSALDGIAMGIPDLPEGVPCYTEFKTSGSKGFTQLKAKGCQECKHEHYVQMNQCMKYYKLPYSLYMVVNKDTDELYAEIIAYDEENARTYSERAKNIIFTADPQPRISNQATFWKCKFCDEKGVCHGKEAPEINCRTCTHWSAKPEGGYHCAHGMTDIVNDKTACFEGCEKHVYDPTLLPRFSFMGGNHESNYAVYRTRDGKEFKQGPDHITSQQIKMKEVW
;
A
#
# COMPACT_ATOMS: atom_id res chain seq x y z
N MET A 1 -23.17 11.57 -0.08
CA MET A 1 -22.52 11.98 -1.35
C MET A 1 -23.19 11.26 -2.49
N THR A 2 -23.28 11.88 -3.66
CA THR A 2 -23.99 11.32 -4.82
C THR A 2 -23.05 10.36 -5.57
N ILE A 3 -23.46 9.10 -5.71
CA ILE A 3 -22.75 8.11 -6.50
C ILE A 3 -23.01 8.43 -7.98
N VAL A 4 -21.95 8.60 -8.77
CA VAL A 4 -22.04 8.86 -10.22
C VAL A 4 -21.62 7.59 -10.96
N LEU A 5 -22.60 6.76 -11.32
CA LEU A 5 -22.33 5.52 -12.06
C LEU A 5 -21.93 5.82 -13.51
N ALA A 6 -20.91 5.12 -14.00
CA ALA A 6 -20.43 5.23 -15.39
C ALA A 6 -21.24 4.32 -16.33
N THR A 7 -22.56 4.50 -16.37
CA THR A 7 -23.47 3.60 -17.09
C THR A 7 -23.26 3.65 -18.60
N LYS A 8 -22.95 4.81 -19.18
CA LYS A 8 -22.73 4.91 -20.65
C LYS A 8 -21.47 4.16 -21.07
N THR A 9 -20.45 4.17 -20.22
CA THR A 9 -19.19 3.43 -20.42
C THR A 9 -19.44 1.93 -20.38
N LEU A 10 -20.18 1.43 -19.39
CA LEU A 10 -20.55 0.01 -19.30
C LEU A 10 -21.39 -0.44 -20.51
N ASP A 11 -22.37 0.39 -20.92
CA ASP A 11 -23.19 0.11 -22.10
C ASP A 11 -22.36 0.08 -23.38
N ALA A 12 -21.38 0.99 -23.52
CA ALA A 12 -20.50 1.04 -24.67
C ALA A 12 -19.57 -0.17 -24.75
N ILE A 13 -19.01 -0.60 -23.61
CA ILE A 13 -18.25 -1.86 -23.50
C ILE A 13 -19.14 -3.03 -23.96
N SER A 14 -20.34 -3.16 -23.38
CA SER A 14 -21.26 -4.25 -23.70
C SER A 14 -21.62 -4.29 -25.20
N LYS A 15 -21.91 -3.13 -25.80
CA LYS A 15 -22.19 -3.02 -27.24
C LYS A 15 -21.00 -3.44 -28.09
N ALA A 16 -19.80 -2.94 -27.75
CA ALA A 16 -18.58 -3.26 -28.51
C ALA A 16 -18.26 -4.76 -28.44
N LEU A 17 -18.31 -5.37 -27.26
CA LEU A 17 -18.09 -6.81 -27.07
C LEU A 17 -19.13 -7.65 -27.83
N ASN A 18 -20.39 -7.23 -27.83
CA ASN A 18 -21.45 -7.98 -28.51
C ASN A 18 -21.42 -7.86 -30.04
N ALA A 19 -20.89 -6.75 -30.57
CA ALA A 19 -20.86 -6.45 -32.00
C ALA A 19 -20.00 -7.45 -32.79
N ASP A 20 -18.88 -7.90 -32.21
CA ASP A 20 -17.93 -8.82 -32.85
C ASP A 20 -17.74 -10.15 -32.08
N LYS A 21 -18.62 -10.40 -31.10
CA LYS A 21 -18.56 -11.57 -30.20
C LYS A 21 -17.19 -11.68 -29.50
N CYS A 22 -16.75 -10.56 -28.93
CA CYS A 22 -15.49 -10.37 -28.21
C CYS A 22 -14.24 -10.63 -29.07
N GLY A 23 -14.34 -10.48 -30.39
CA GLY A 23 -13.24 -10.68 -31.34
C GLY A 23 -12.05 -9.77 -31.01
N GLN A 24 -12.29 -8.47 -31.01
CA GLN A 24 -11.32 -7.43 -30.72
C GLN A 24 -10.85 -7.51 -29.27
N PHE A 25 -11.73 -7.82 -28.32
CA PHE A 25 -11.35 -8.03 -26.92
C PHE A 25 -10.27 -9.10 -26.78
N ARG A 26 -10.44 -10.25 -27.44
CA ARG A 26 -9.41 -11.32 -27.44
C ARG A 26 -8.10 -10.88 -28.10
N GLN A 27 -8.16 -10.08 -29.17
CA GLN A 27 -6.96 -9.51 -29.79
C GLN A 27 -6.24 -8.52 -28.85
N ASN A 28 -6.99 -7.66 -28.16
CA ASN A 28 -6.44 -6.74 -27.17
C ASN A 28 -5.79 -7.50 -26.00
N LEU A 29 -6.44 -8.56 -25.50
CA LEU A 29 -5.88 -9.43 -24.46
C LEU A 29 -4.55 -10.06 -24.89
N LYS A 30 -4.44 -10.52 -26.14
CA LYS A 30 -3.19 -11.09 -26.66
C LYS A 30 -2.03 -10.10 -26.55
N THR A 31 -2.30 -8.80 -26.72
CA THR A 31 -1.31 -7.73 -26.61
C THR A 31 -1.04 -7.32 -25.16
N LEU A 32 -2.09 -7.20 -24.34
CA LEU A 32 -2.00 -6.62 -23.00
C LEU A 32 -1.57 -7.62 -21.93
N LEU A 33 -2.02 -8.87 -21.99
CA LEU A 33 -1.71 -9.85 -20.96
C LEU A 33 -0.21 -10.03 -20.74
N PRO A 34 0.65 -10.14 -21.77
CA PRO A 34 2.10 -10.28 -21.56
C PRO A 34 2.78 -9.07 -20.90
N LYS A 35 2.11 -7.91 -20.85
CA LYS A 35 2.64 -6.65 -20.30
C LYS A 35 2.38 -6.48 -18.80
N MET A 36 1.60 -7.37 -18.17
CA MET A 36 1.29 -7.31 -16.74
C MET A 36 2.49 -7.79 -15.91
N GLU A 37 3.55 -6.98 -15.81
CA GLU A 37 4.83 -7.36 -15.17
C GLU A 37 4.66 -8.00 -13.78
N ASP A 38 3.77 -7.42 -12.94
CA ASP A 38 3.48 -7.94 -11.60
C ASP A 38 2.85 -9.34 -11.61
N ALA A 39 2.21 -9.75 -12.71
CA ALA A 39 1.67 -11.10 -12.85
C ALA A 39 2.74 -12.15 -13.21
N TYR A 40 3.91 -11.74 -13.74
CA TYR A 40 4.95 -12.66 -14.25
C TYR A 40 6.30 -12.55 -13.54
N ARG A 41 6.45 -11.61 -12.60
CA ARG A 41 7.70 -11.46 -11.83
C ARG A 41 8.03 -12.75 -11.05
N GLY A 42 9.28 -13.18 -11.16
CA GLY A 42 9.76 -14.43 -10.54
C GLY A 42 10.13 -14.31 -9.06
N SER A 43 10.18 -13.09 -8.50
CA SER A 43 10.49 -12.87 -7.10
C SER A 43 9.71 -11.69 -6.53
N GLU A 44 9.28 -11.84 -5.27
CA GLU A 44 8.66 -10.79 -4.48
C GLU A 44 9.65 -10.21 -3.47
N SER A 45 9.54 -8.90 -3.24
CA SER A 45 10.31 -8.28 -2.17
C SER A 45 9.51 -8.40 -0.88
N LYS A 46 10.15 -8.89 0.19
CA LYS A 46 9.54 -9.02 1.52
C LYS A 46 8.90 -7.73 2.01
N PHE A 47 9.51 -6.60 1.66
CA PHE A 47 9.05 -5.27 2.03
C PHE A 47 9.17 -4.26 0.88
N ARG A 48 8.19 -3.37 0.79
CA ARG A 48 8.24 -2.22 -0.11
C ARG A 48 9.20 -1.17 0.44
N SER A 49 9.98 -0.55 -0.45
CA SER A 49 10.90 0.54 -0.10
C SER A 49 10.18 1.84 0.19
N HIS A 50 9.03 2.08 -0.45
CA HIS A 50 8.20 3.27 -0.28
C HIS A 50 6.88 2.93 0.41
N GLN A 51 6.28 3.94 1.05
CA GLN A 51 4.89 3.92 1.49
C GLN A 51 3.98 4.08 0.28
N GLY A 52 3.11 3.09 0.03
CA GLY A 52 2.19 3.13 -1.10
C GLY A 52 0.96 3.99 -0.82
N ALA A 53 0.49 4.74 -1.83
CA ALA A 53 -0.79 5.47 -1.77
C ALA A 53 -1.98 4.55 -1.55
N SER A 54 -1.96 3.33 -2.08
CA SER A 54 -2.98 2.30 -1.87
C SER A 54 -3.16 1.88 -0.40
N GLY A 55 -2.18 2.15 0.47
CA GLY A 55 -2.23 1.84 1.90
C GLY A 55 -2.45 3.04 2.82
N ILE A 56 -2.37 4.27 2.31
CA ILE A 56 -2.40 5.47 3.18
C ILE A 56 -3.80 5.76 3.73
N GLY A 57 -4.83 5.29 3.03
CA GLY A 57 -6.24 5.43 3.41
C GLY A 57 -6.68 4.56 4.58
N VAL A 58 -5.88 3.56 4.98
CA VAL A 58 -6.20 2.64 6.09
C VAL A 58 -6.49 3.43 7.37
N ASP A 59 -7.54 3.06 8.10
CA ASP A 59 -8.00 3.87 9.24
C ASP A 59 -6.97 4.02 10.37
N CYS A 60 -6.17 3.00 10.64
CA CYS A 60 -5.21 2.99 11.75
C CYS A 60 -3.85 3.57 11.34
N ALA A 61 -3.52 4.80 11.75
CA ALA A 61 -2.22 5.41 11.47
C ALA A 61 -1.04 4.59 12.03
N ARG A 62 -1.21 4.01 13.22
CA ARG A 62 -0.20 3.09 13.79
C ARG A 62 0.06 1.88 12.91
N GLN A 63 -0.96 1.31 12.28
CA GLN A 63 -0.77 0.16 11.39
C GLN A 63 0.10 0.53 10.18
N ILE A 64 -0.17 1.69 9.56
CA ILE A 64 0.61 2.19 8.43
C ILE A 64 2.07 2.43 8.86
N GLN A 65 2.30 3.06 10.02
CA GLN A 65 3.65 3.28 10.53
C GLN A 65 4.41 1.96 10.80
N LEU A 66 3.73 0.95 11.37
CA LEU A 66 4.33 -0.36 11.60
C LEU A 66 4.73 -1.04 10.28
N ARG A 67 3.90 -0.93 9.24
CA ARG A 67 4.24 -1.41 7.89
C ARG A 67 5.42 -0.64 7.29
N TRP A 68 5.43 0.68 7.44
CA TRP A 68 6.54 1.54 6.99
C TRP A 68 7.87 1.16 7.66
N LYS A 69 7.84 0.80 8.94
CA LYS A 69 9.00 0.35 9.73
C LYS A 69 9.36 -1.12 9.55
N TRP A 70 8.72 -1.85 8.62
CA TRP A 70 9.02 -3.26 8.33
C TRP A 70 8.99 -4.16 9.57
N VAL A 71 8.03 -3.94 10.47
CA VAL A 71 8.02 -4.67 11.76
C VAL A 71 7.70 -6.15 11.62
N LYS A 72 7.06 -6.56 10.52
CA LYS A 72 6.58 -7.92 10.31
C LYS A 72 6.46 -8.23 8.83
N GLU A 73 7.07 -9.33 8.39
CA GLU A 73 6.91 -9.84 7.03
C GLU A 73 5.47 -10.34 6.85
N ALA A 74 4.81 -9.90 5.78
CA ALA A 74 3.47 -10.37 5.46
C ALA A 74 3.53 -11.85 5.05
N GLN A 75 2.60 -12.66 5.59
CA GLN A 75 2.49 -14.07 5.29
C GLN A 75 1.13 -14.33 4.64
N PHE A 76 1.14 -14.97 3.48
CA PHE A 76 -0.07 -15.24 2.70
C PHE A 76 -0.14 -16.72 2.38
N ASP A 77 -1.34 -17.30 2.52
CA ASP A 77 -1.61 -18.64 2.01
C ASP A 77 -1.58 -18.66 0.47
N GLU A 78 -1.38 -19.84 -0.11
CA GLU A 78 -1.28 -20.04 -1.56
C GLU A 78 -2.54 -19.60 -2.32
N ARG A 79 -3.70 -19.62 -1.67
CA ARG A 79 -4.96 -19.13 -2.25
C ARG A 79 -4.96 -17.60 -2.34
N ILE A 80 -4.47 -16.89 -1.33
CA ILE A 80 -4.32 -15.42 -1.36
C ILE A 80 -3.28 -15.02 -2.41
N LEU A 81 -2.16 -15.73 -2.51
CA LEU A 81 -1.15 -15.46 -3.55
C LEU A 81 -1.75 -15.58 -4.97
N ARG A 82 -2.54 -16.62 -5.23
CA ARG A 82 -3.28 -16.75 -6.50
C ARG A 82 -4.31 -15.63 -6.72
N LEU A 83 -4.91 -15.10 -5.65
CA LEU A 83 -5.85 -13.97 -5.76
C LEU A 83 -5.14 -12.67 -6.12
N PHE A 84 -3.92 -12.42 -5.64
CA PHE A 84 -3.13 -11.27 -6.08
C PHE A 84 -2.76 -11.38 -7.55
N ASN A 85 -2.26 -12.55 -7.98
CA ASN A 85 -1.95 -12.80 -9.38
C ASN A 85 -3.18 -12.63 -10.30
N ARG A 86 -4.36 -13.12 -9.89
CA ARG A 86 -5.62 -12.84 -10.59
C ARG A 86 -5.90 -11.34 -10.71
N GLY A 87 -5.65 -10.57 -9.65
CA GLY A 87 -5.79 -9.11 -9.67
C GLY A 87 -4.92 -8.46 -10.74
N HIS A 88 -3.63 -8.79 -10.79
CA HIS A 88 -2.69 -8.28 -11.80
C HIS A 88 -3.12 -8.62 -13.23
N LEU A 89 -3.64 -9.84 -13.46
CA LEU A 89 -4.15 -10.22 -14.78
C LEU A 89 -5.46 -9.51 -15.16
N GLU A 90 -6.24 -9.07 -14.17
CA GLU A 90 -7.52 -8.39 -14.43
C GLU A 90 -7.31 -6.97 -14.97
N GLU A 91 -6.22 -6.30 -14.61
CA GLU A 91 -5.87 -4.98 -15.14
C GLU A 91 -5.84 -4.99 -16.68
N ALA A 92 -5.17 -5.97 -17.29
CA ALA A 92 -5.17 -6.16 -18.75
C ALA A 92 -6.57 -6.41 -19.33
N ARG A 93 -7.47 -7.07 -18.59
CA ARG A 93 -8.84 -7.33 -19.04
C ARG A 93 -9.68 -6.06 -19.06
N PHE A 94 -9.56 -5.20 -18.05
CA PHE A 94 -10.21 -3.89 -18.07
C PHE A 94 -9.70 -3.00 -19.20
N LEU A 95 -8.38 -2.91 -19.36
CA LEU A 95 -7.76 -2.17 -20.48
C LEU A 95 -8.27 -2.70 -21.83
N ALA A 96 -8.30 -4.02 -22.01
CA ALA A 96 -8.78 -4.64 -23.24
C ALA A 96 -10.24 -4.31 -23.55
N MET A 97 -11.11 -4.25 -22.53
CA MET A 97 -12.51 -3.84 -22.68
C MET A 97 -12.63 -2.36 -23.04
N LEU A 98 -11.88 -1.48 -22.38
CA LEU A 98 -11.89 -0.04 -22.66
C LEU A 98 -11.37 0.26 -24.06
N MET A 99 -10.35 -0.46 -24.55
CA MET A 99 -9.85 -0.36 -25.92
C MET A 99 -10.89 -0.74 -27.00
N CYS A 100 -11.93 -1.50 -26.65
CA CYS A 100 -13.02 -1.81 -27.58
C CYS A 100 -14.01 -0.65 -27.74
N VAL A 101 -14.02 0.34 -26.82
CA VAL A 101 -14.98 1.43 -26.83
C VAL A 101 -14.56 2.49 -27.86
N PRO A 102 -15.42 2.83 -28.85
CA PRO A 102 -15.10 3.85 -29.84
C PRO A 102 -14.77 5.20 -29.20
N GLY A 103 -13.66 5.81 -29.63
CA GLY A 103 -13.21 7.11 -29.14
C GLY A 103 -12.36 7.06 -27.86
N VAL A 104 -12.31 5.92 -27.16
CA VAL A 104 -11.45 5.77 -25.98
C VAL A 104 -9.99 5.65 -26.41
N LYS A 105 -9.15 6.51 -25.81
CA LYS A 105 -7.68 6.46 -25.92
C LYS A 105 -7.12 6.12 -24.55
N LEU A 106 -6.16 5.19 -24.49
CA LEU A 106 -5.55 4.72 -23.24
C LEU A 106 -4.04 4.91 -23.25
N TRP A 107 -3.52 5.28 -22.09
CA TRP A 107 -2.10 5.29 -21.75
C TRP A 107 -1.94 4.45 -20.48
N TYR A 108 -1.26 3.31 -20.58
CA TYR A 108 -1.06 2.38 -19.46
C TYR A 108 0.41 1.95 -19.30
N GLU A 109 1.29 2.39 -20.19
CA GLU A 109 2.73 2.17 -20.13
C GLU A 109 3.52 3.42 -20.56
N THR A 110 4.75 3.57 -20.07
CA THR A 110 5.69 4.59 -20.56
C THR A 110 6.38 4.14 -21.85
N ASP A 111 7.09 5.06 -22.51
CA ASP A 111 7.84 4.75 -23.74
C ASP A 111 8.94 3.70 -23.50
N GLU A 112 9.48 3.64 -22.28
CA GLU A 112 10.47 2.65 -21.82
C GLU A 112 9.85 1.34 -21.33
N GLY A 113 8.51 1.26 -21.26
CA GLY A 113 7.77 0.15 -20.69
C GLY A 113 7.47 0.30 -19.19
N GLY A 114 6.48 -0.48 -18.73
CA GLY A 114 6.00 -0.44 -17.34
C GLY A 114 5.03 0.71 -17.07
N GLN A 115 4.36 0.64 -15.93
CA GLN A 115 3.31 1.60 -15.56
C GLN A 115 3.83 3.01 -15.26
N PHE A 116 2.97 4.01 -15.49
CA PHE A 116 3.16 5.37 -14.98
C PHE A 116 3.22 5.36 -13.45
N LYS A 117 4.20 6.06 -12.87
CA LYS A 117 4.42 6.14 -11.42
C LYS A 117 4.62 7.58 -10.99
N PHE A 118 4.06 7.94 -9.83
CA PHE A 118 4.51 9.12 -9.10
C PHE A 118 5.39 8.71 -7.92
N ALA A 119 6.31 9.61 -7.57
CA ALA A 119 7.13 9.51 -6.38
C ALA A 119 7.17 10.89 -5.70
N ASP A 120 7.12 10.91 -4.37
CA ASP A 120 7.24 12.10 -3.54
C ASP A 120 8.02 11.78 -2.26
N TYR A 121 8.34 12.81 -1.48
CA TYR A 121 9.08 12.72 -0.22
C TYR A 121 10.41 11.98 -0.40
N GLY A 122 11.20 12.38 -1.40
CA GLY A 122 12.50 11.74 -1.68
C GLY A 122 12.39 10.30 -2.15
N GLY A 123 11.24 9.90 -2.72
CA GLY A 123 10.96 8.53 -3.14
C GLY A 123 10.42 7.63 -2.03
N HIS A 124 10.14 8.17 -0.83
CA HIS A 124 9.54 7.42 0.27
C HIS A 124 8.04 7.22 0.12
N TYR A 125 7.38 7.94 -0.79
CA TYR A 125 5.95 7.81 -1.07
C TYR A 125 5.68 7.69 -2.57
N GLY A 126 4.74 6.84 -2.97
CA GLY A 126 4.44 6.65 -4.37
C GLY A 126 3.28 5.71 -4.68
N SER A 127 2.93 5.67 -5.96
CA SER A 127 2.01 4.69 -6.54
C SER A 127 2.32 4.49 -8.02
N ALA A 128 1.90 3.34 -8.55
CA ALA A 128 1.69 3.15 -9.98
C ALA A 128 0.23 3.42 -10.31
N LEU A 129 -0.04 3.78 -11.57
CA LEU A 129 -1.37 3.97 -12.14
C LEU A 129 -1.68 2.77 -13.04
N ASP A 130 -2.91 2.25 -12.95
CA ASP A 130 -3.35 1.20 -13.88
C ASP A 130 -3.51 1.74 -15.32
N GLY A 131 -3.83 3.04 -15.45
CA GLY A 131 -3.84 3.75 -16.72
C GLY A 131 -4.47 5.15 -16.66
N ILE A 132 -4.39 5.87 -17.76
CA ILE A 132 -5.08 7.13 -18.02
C ILE A 132 -5.91 6.94 -19.29
N ALA A 133 -7.16 7.40 -19.25
CA ALA A 133 -8.08 7.31 -20.37
C ALA A 133 -8.62 8.68 -20.78
N MET A 134 -8.80 8.89 -22.08
CA MET A 134 -9.62 9.98 -22.64
C MET A 134 -10.74 9.41 -23.50
N GLY A 135 -11.84 10.16 -23.64
CA GLY A 135 -12.99 9.73 -24.44
C GLY A 135 -13.94 8.78 -23.70
N ILE A 136 -13.90 8.77 -22.36
CA ILE A 136 -14.85 8.00 -21.54
C ILE A 136 -16.28 8.55 -21.75
N PRO A 137 -17.26 7.73 -22.15
CA PRO A 137 -18.62 8.19 -22.49
C PRO A 137 -19.38 8.97 -21.41
N ASP A 138 -19.05 8.75 -20.14
CA ASP A 138 -19.67 9.45 -19.00
C ASP A 138 -18.97 10.77 -18.62
N LEU A 139 -17.88 11.13 -19.31
CA LEU A 139 -17.13 12.36 -19.10
C LEU A 139 -17.28 13.32 -20.28
N PRO A 140 -17.04 14.63 -20.09
CA PRO A 140 -16.96 15.57 -21.21
C PRO A 140 -15.86 15.17 -22.21
N GLU A 141 -16.06 15.52 -23.49
CA GLU A 141 -15.09 15.23 -24.54
C GLU A 141 -13.72 15.86 -24.23
N GLY A 142 -12.65 15.10 -24.52
CA GLY A 142 -11.27 15.56 -24.31
C GLY A 142 -10.80 15.57 -22.86
N VAL A 143 -11.65 15.21 -21.89
CA VAL A 143 -11.26 15.16 -20.48
C VAL A 143 -10.48 13.87 -20.19
N PRO A 144 -9.24 13.95 -19.66
CA PRO A 144 -8.50 12.80 -19.19
C PRO A 144 -8.99 12.36 -17.80
N CYS A 145 -8.96 11.06 -17.56
CA CYS A 145 -9.27 10.49 -16.26
C CYS A 145 -8.32 9.35 -15.90
N TYR A 146 -8.09 9.18 -14.61
CA TYR A 146 -7.35 8.06 -14.07
C TYR A 146 -8.21 6.79 -14.10
N THR A 147 -7.71 5.66 -14.59
CA THR A 147 -8.42 4.38 -14.46
C THR A 147 -7.89 3.58 -13.28
N GLU A 148 -8.79 3.12 -12.40
CA GLU A 148 -8.45 2.25 -11.27
C GLU A 148 -9.30 0.98 -11.33
N PHE A 149 -8.63 -0.18 -11.32
CA PHE A 149 -9.24 -1.48 -11.56
C PHE A 149 -9.16 -2.36 -10.31
N LYS A 150 -10.29 -2.99 -9.95
CA LYS A 150 -10.36 -3.90 -8.81
C LYS A 150 -11.17 -5.15 -9.12
N THR A 151 -10.93 -6.17 -8.30
CA THR A 151 -11.80 -7.34 -8.23
C THR A 151 -12.50 -7.38 -6.88
N SER A 152 -13.72 -7.89 -6.85
CA SER A 152 -14.48 -8.08 -5.61
C SER A 152 -15.23 -9.42 -5.64
N GLY A 153 -15.45 -10.02 -4.48
CA GLY A 153 -16.42 -11.12 -4.35
C GLY A 153 -17.83 -10.56 -4.19
N SER A 154 -18.85 -11.38 -4.39
CA SER A 154 -20.26 -10.95 -4.45
C SER A 154 -20.73 -10.13 -3.25
N LYS A 155 -20.28 -10.46 -2.04
CA LYS A 155 -20.62 -9.69 -0.83
C LYS A 155 -20.10 -8.26 -0.89
N GLY A 156 -18.81 -8.09 -1.22
CA GLY A 156 -18.20 -6.77 -1.35
C GLY A 156 -18.74 -5.99 -2.54
N PHE A 157 -19.04 -6.70 -3.63
CA PHE A 157 -19.62 -6.11 -4.84
C PHE A 157 -21.04 -5.58 -4.60
N THR A 158 -21.87 -6.32 -3.86
CA THR A 158 -23.23 -5.88 -3.48
C THR A 158 -23.18 -4.62 -2.61
N GLN A 159 -22.26 -4.56 -1.65
CA GLN A 159 -22.05 -3.37 -0.82
C GLN A 159 -21.59 -2.18 -1.66
N LEU A 160 -20.67 -2.41 -2.61
CA LEU A 160 -20.19 -1.38 -3.52
C LEU A 160 -21.34 -0.78 -4.36
N LYS A 161 -22.18 -1.62 -4.97
CA LYS A 161 -23.37 -1.16 -5.72
C LYS A 161 -24.31 -0.28 -4.88
N ALA A 162 -24.43 -0.57 -3.59
CA ALA A 162 -25.35 0.13 -2.70
C ALA A 162 -24.82 1.48 -2.18
N LYS A 163 -23.50 1.61 -1.99
CA LYS A 163 -22.91 2.72 -1.22
C LYS A 163 -21.78 3.46 -1.95
N GLY A 164 -21.34 2.97 -3.11
CA GLY A 164 -20.26 3.56 -3.90
C GLY A 164 -18.87 3.32 -3.31
N CYS A 165 -17.86 3.70 -4.07
CA CYS A 165 -16.45 3.48 -3.74
C CYS A 165 -16.04 4.21 -2.46
N GLN A 166 -16.44 5.48 -2.32
CA GLN A 166 -16.01 6.33 -1.20
C GLN A 166 -16.39 5.74 0.17
N GLU A 167 -17.61 5.22 0.33
CA GLU A 167 -18.04 4.65 1.61
C GLU A 167 -17.56 3.20 1.78
N CYS A 168 -17.66 2.36 0.74
CA CYS A 168 -17.36 0.93 0.86
C CYS A 168 -15.87 0.57 0.76
N LYS A 169 -15.09 1.44 0.12
CA LYS A 169 -13.70 1.22 -0.29
C LYS A 169 -12.91 2.53 -0.16
N HIS A 170 -12.98 3.15 1.01
CA HIS A 170 -12.33 4.42 1.30
C HIS A 170 -10.84 4.42 0.97
N GLU A 171 -10.12 3.30 1.15
CA GLU A 171 -8.71 3.22 0.75
C GLU A 171 -8.49 3.43 -0.75
N HIS A 172 -9.39 2.92 -1.59
CA HIS A 172 -9.33 3.11 -3.04
C HIS A 172 -9.68 4.56 -3.40
N TYR A 173 -10.68 5.14 -2.73
CA TYR A 173 -11.03 6.55 -2.91
C TYR A 173 -9.85 7.48 -2.58
N VAL A 174 -9.16 7.21 -1.49
CA VAL A 174 -7.93 7.92 -1.12
C VAL A 174 -6.84 7.72 -2.18
N GLN A 175 -6.58 6.48 -2.59
CA GLN A 175 -5.57 6.17 -3.62
C GLN A 175 -5.83 6.95 -4.92
N MET A 176 -7.07 6.93 -5.44
CA MET A 176 -7.43 7.65 -6.65
C MET A 176 -7.22 9.16 -6.50
N ASN A 177 -7.58 9.76 -5.35
CA ASN A 177 -7.33 11.17 -5.09
C ASN A 177 -5.84 11.52 -5.04
N GLN A 178 -4.99 10.64 -4.52
CA GLN A 178 -3.54 10.82 -4.59
C GLN A 178 -3.06 10.79 -6.04
N CYS A 179 -3.41 9.77 -6.81
CA CYS A 179 -3.02 9.68 -8.23
C CYS A 179 -3.51 10.90 -9.04
N MET A 180 -4.76 11.30 -8.86
CA MET A 180 -5.35 12.49 -9.49
C MET A 180 -4.59 13.78 -9.13
N LYS A 181 -4.17 13.95 -7.87
CA LYS A 181 -3.33 15.08 -7.46
C LYS A 181 -1.99 15.12 -8.22
N TYR A 182 -1.24 14.03 -8.23
CA TYR A 182 0.11 14.01 -8.83
C TYR A 182 0.09 14.13 -10.35
N TYR A 183 -0.93 13.57 -11.01
CA TYR A 183 -1.09 13.65 -12.46
C TYR A 183 -2.00 14.80 -12.93
N LYS A 184 -2.51 15.62 -12.00
CA LYS A 184 -3.44 16.75 -12.27
C LYS A 184 -4.67 16.31 -13.08
N LEU A 185 -5.24 15.16 -12.72
CA LEU A 185 -6.40 14.58 -13.38
C LEU A 185 -7.68 15.00 -12.65
N PRO A 186 -8.72 15.47 -13.36
CA PRO A 186 -9.95 15.94 -12.72
C PRO A 186 -10.89 14.81 -12.28
N TYR A 187 -10.76 13.62 -12.87
CA TYR A 187 -11.62 12.47 -12.61
C TYR A 187 -10.85 11.16 -12.56
N SER A 188 -11.46 10.17 -11.94
CA SER A 188 -11.10 8.76 -12.07
C SER A 188 -12.30 7.92 -12.48
N LEU A 189 -12.07 6.96 -13.37
CA LEU A 189 -12.97 5.86 -13.68
C LEU A 189 -12.59 4.66 -12.81
N TYR A 190 -13.39 4.40 -11.79
CA TYR A 190 -13.22 3.25 -10.89
C TYR A 190 -14.03 2.06 -11.42
N MET A 191 -13.37 0.98 -11.84
CA MET A 191 -14.05 -0.22 -12.34
C MET A 191 -13.79 -1.44 -11.46
N VAL A 192 -14.83 -2.24 -11.25
CA VAL A 192 -14.77 -3.46 -10.44
C VAL A 192 -15.48 -4.59 -11.14
N VAL A 193 -14.86 -5.78 -11.14
CA VAL A 193 -15.49 -7.02 -11.61
C VAL A 193 -15.84 -7.91 -10.43
N ASN A 194 -17.06 -8.45 -10.44
CA ASN A 194 -17.47 -9.48 -9.52
C ASN A 194 -16.85 -10.82 -9.94
N LYS A 195 -15.98 -11.36 -9.09
CA LYS A 195 -15.26 -12.61 -9.35
C LYS A 195 -16.14 -13.85 -9.47
N ASP A 196 -17.37 -13.78 -8.97
CA ASP A 196 -18.31 -14.90 -8.93
C ASP A 196 -19.31 -14.88 -10.10
N THR A 197 -19.56 -13.71 -10.70
CA THR A 197 -20.60 -13.53 -11.74
C THR A 197 -20.10 -12.85 -13.01
N ASP A 198 -18.87 -12.34 -13.01
CA ASP A 198 -18.28 -11.49 -14.07
C ASP A 198 -19.04 -10.17 -14.29
N GLU A 199 -19.93 -9.79 -13.37
CA GLU A 199 -20.66 -8.53 -13.41
C GLU A 199 -19.70 -7.34 -13.24
N LEU A 200 -19.86 -6.30 -14.05
CA LEU A 200 -19.07 -5.07 -13.97
C LEU A 200 -19.80 -3.97 -13.21
N TYR A 201 -19.04 -3.24 -12.41
CA TYR A 201 -19.41 -1.99 -11.77
C TYR A 201 -18.45 -0.90 -12.25
N ALA A 202 -18.95 0.30 -12.51
CA ALA A 202 -18.11 1.45 -12.81
C ALA A 202 -18.68 2.75 -12.22
N GLU A 203 -17.81 3.57 -11.65
CA GLU A 203 -18.13 4.84 -11.01
C GLU A 203 -17.16 5.93 -11.46
N ILE A 204 -17.69 7.13 -11.71
CA ILE A 204 -16.90 8.34 -11.93
C ILE A 204 -16.66 9.01 -10.59
N ILE A 205 -15.39 9.18 -10.24
CA ILE A 205 -14.95 9.86 -9.03
C ILE A 205 -14.33 11.20 -9.42
N ALA A 206 -14.88 12.30 -8.92
CA ALA A 206 -14.27 13.62 -9.07
C ALA A 206 -13.10 13.79 -8.09
N TYR A 207 -12.08 14.54 -8.50
CA TYR A 207 -10.98 14.90 -7.64
C TYR A 207 -11.45 15.68 -6.40
N ASP A 208 -11.09 15.18 -5.23
CA ASP A 208 -11.28 15.81 -3.93
C ASP A 208 -9.91 16.29 -3.41
N GLU A 209 -9.66 17.59 -3.60
CA GLU A 209 -8.42 18.24 -3.20
C GLU A 209 -8.18 18.16 -1.69
N GLU A 210 -9.22 18.25 -0.87
CA GLU A 210 -9.09 18.23 0.58
C GLU A 210 -8.74 16.84 1.08
N ASN A 211 -9.35 15.81 0.51
CA ASN A 211 -8.96 14.42 0.75
C ASN A 211 -7.50 14.20 0.33
N ALA A 212 -7.13 14.64 -0.87
CA ALA A 212 -5.78 14.46 -1.38
C ALA A 212 -4.74 15.15 -0.47
N ARG A 213 -4.99 16.39 -0.06
CA ARG A 213 -4.14 17.16 0.86
C ARG A 213 -4.02 16.46 2.22
N THR A 214 -5.14 16.04 2.80
CA THR A 214 -5.17 15.37 4.11
C THR A 214 -4.30 14.11 4.12
N TYR A 215 -4.42 13.27 3.10
CA TYR A 215 -3.69 12.01 3.05
C TYR A 215 -2.23 12.15 2.59
N SER A 216 -1.88 13.21 1.85
CA SER A 216 -0.46 13.55 1.62
C SER A 216 0.21 13.99 2.93
N GLU A 217 -0.40 14.89 3.71
CA GLU A 217 0.17 15.28 5.01
C GLU A 217 0.24 14.10 5.98
N ARG A 218 -0.74 13.20 5.95
CA ARG A 218 -0.68 11.94 6.70
C ARG A 218 0.52 11.09 6.28
N ALA A 219 0.79 10.94 4.98
CA ALA A 219 1.95 10.20 4.48
C ALA A 219 3.26 10.82 4.98
N LYS A 220 3.42 12.14 4.78
CA LYS A 220 4.57 12.91 5.26
C LYS A 220 4.81 12.69 6.76
N ASN A 221 3.77 12.86 7.57
CA ASN A 221 3.87 12.68 9.02
C ASN A 221 4.31 11.27 9.38
N ILE A 222 3.71 10.24 8.79
CA ILE A 222 4.07 8.83 9.07
C ILE A 222 5.50 8.50 8.66
N ILE A 223 5.95 9.01 7.52
CA ILE A 223 7.26 8.68 6.95
C ILE A 223 8.39 9.25 7.80
N PHE A 224 8.26 10.51 8.23
CA PHE A 224 9.35 11.26 8.86
C PHE A 224 9.29 11.33 10.39
N THR A 225 8.21 10.87 11.01
CA THR A 225 8.10 10.88 12.47
C THR A 225 8.80 9.68 13.13
N ALA A 226 9.52 9.95 14.22
CA ALA A 226 9.98 8.92 15.14
C ALA A 226 8.88 8.51 16.14
N ASP A 227 7.95 9.43 16.45
CA ASP A 227 6.93 9.22 17.48
C ASP A 227 5.90 8.18 17.05
N PRO A 228 5.40 7.35 17.98
CA PRO A 228 4.42 6.34 17.66
C PRO A 228 3.10 7.01 17.25
N GLN A 229 2.61 6.65 16.05
CA GLN A 229 1.33 7.11 15.57
C GLN A 229 0.18 6.56 16.43
N PRO A 230 -0.95 7.29 16.54
CA PRO A 230 -2.06 6.86 17.35
C PRO A 230 -2.64 5.53 16.85
N ARG A 231 -2.94 4.65 17.81
CA ARG A 231 -3.73 3.46 17.55
C ARG A 231 -5.19 3.85 17.29
N ILE A 232 -5.86 3.12 16.41
CA ILE A 232 -7.32 3.25 16.24
C ILE A 232 -8.09 2.85 17.51
N SER A 233 -7.50 1.97 18.33
CA SER A 233 -8.00 1.60 19.64
C SER A 233 -6.86 1.15 20.53
N ASN A 234 -6.95 1.45 21.83
CA ASN A 234 -6.06 0.87 22.83
C ASN A 234 -6.48 -0.53 23.29
N GLN A 235 -7.67 -1.00 22.89
CA GLN A 235 -8.17 -2.33 23.20
C GLN A 235 -7.76 -3.32 22.10
N ALA A 236 -6.91 -4.29 22.45
CA ALA A 236 -6.44 -5.33 21.52
C ALA A 236 -7.59 -6.22 20.97
N THR A 237 -8.74 -6.20 21.63
CA THR A 237 -9.97 -6.94 21.26
C THR A 237 -10.89 -6.14 20.33
N PHE A 238 -10.58 -4.87 20.05
CA PHE A 238 -11.30 -4.09 19.05
C PHE A 238 -11.28 -4.83 17.70
N TRP A 239 -12.42 -4.86 17.01
CA TRP A 239 -12.59 -5.77 15.88
C TRP A 239 -11.59 -5.51 14.74
N LYS A 240 -11.26 -4.26 14.41
CA LYS A 240 -10.21 -3.96 13.43
C LYS A 240 -8.83 -4.41 13.90
N CYS A 241 -8.52 -4.24 15.19
CA CYS A 241 -7.26 -4.72 15.77
C CYS A 241 -7.18 -6.26 15.76
N LYS A 242 -8.30 -6.98 15.92
CA LYS A 242 -8.34 -8.46 15.88
C LYS A 242 -7.90 -9.02 14.54
N PHE A 243 -8.21 -8.33 13.44
CA PHE A 243 -7.87 -8.74 12.06
C PHE A 243 -6.65 -7.99 11.50
N CYS A 244 -5.91 -7.27 12.35
CA CYS A 244 -4.71 -6.54 11.97
C CYS A 244 -3.48 -7.44 12.12
N ASP A 245 -2.73 -7.66 11.04
CA ASP A 245 -1.55 -8.54 11.04
C ASP A 245 -0.45 -8.05 11.99
N GLU A 246 -0.39 -6.73 12.20
CA GLU A 246 0.57 -6.06 13.06
C GLU A 246 0.17 -6.08 14.55
N LYS A 247 -0.98 -6.67 14.91
CA LYS A 247 -1.49 -6.71 16.29
C LYS A 247 -0.47 -7.30 17.28
N GLY A 248 0.26 -8.33 16.89
CA GLY A 248 1.23 -9.02 17.74
C GLY A 248 2.33 -8.10 18.24
N VAL A 249 2.82 -7.20 17.38
CA VAL A 249 3.78 -6.14 17.73
C VAL A 249 3.06 -4.95 18.38
N CYS A 250 1.91 -4.52 17.86
CA CYS A 250 1.21 -3.32 18.31
C CYS A 250 0.65 -3.43 19.75
N HIS A 251 0.05 -4.56 20.10
CA HIS A 251 -0.63 -4.81 21.38
C HIS A 251 -0.07 -6.01 22.15
N GLY A 252 0.69 -6.88 21.48
CA GLY A 252 1.06 -8.18 22.00
C GLY A 252 2.47 -8.24 22.59
N LYS A 253 3.06 -9.43 22.48
CA LYS A 253 4.41 -9.74 22.96
C LYS A 253 5.36 -10.10 21.81
N GLU A 254 4.94 -9.94 20.56
CA GLU A 254 5.80 -10.21 19.41
C GLU A 254 6.88 -9.13 19.33
N ALA A 255 8.15 -9.52 19.20
CA ALA A 255 9.20 -8.57 18.85
C ALA A 255 9.14 -8.33 17.34
N PRO A 256 9.41 -7.11 16.86
CA PRO A 256 9.44 -6.85 15.43
C PRO A 256 10.62 -7.56 14.77
N GLU A 257 10.56 -7.68 13.44
CA GLU A 257 11.71 -8.09 12.63
C GLU A 257 12.95 -7.27 12.96
N ILE A 258 14.16 -7.84 12.78
CA ILE A 258 15.41 -7.14 13.02
C ILE A 258 15.88 -6.62 11.67
N ASN A 259 15.81 -5.32 11.47
CA ASN A 259 16.28 -4.62 10.27
C ASN A 259 16.58 -3.16 10.61
N CYS A 260 17.16 -2.39 9.70
CA CYS A 260 17.48 -1.01 10.00
C CYS A 260 16.24 -0.18 10.40
N ARG A 261 15.05 -0.39 9.81
CA ARG A 261 13.86 0.43 10.10
C ARG A 261 13.21 0.19 11.46
N THR A 262 13.56 -0.91 12.11
CA THR A 262 13.17 -1.23 13.49
C THR A 262 14.20 -0.80 14.51
N CYS A 263 15.33 -0.22 14.07
CA CYS A 263 16.40 0.26 14.91
C CYS A 263 16.11 1.68 15.41
N THR A 264 16.51 1.98 16.65
CA THR A 264 16.38 3.33 17.24
C THR A 264 17.24 4.40 16.54
N HIS A 265 18.21 3.99 15.74
CA HIS A 265 19.15 4.88 15.05
C HIS A 265 18.71 5.25 13.63
N TRP A 266 17.61 4.68 13.16
CA TRP A 266 17.15 4.86 11.79
C TRP A 266 16.19 6.04 11.64
N SER A 267 16.37 6.78 10.55
CA SER A 267 15.40 7.77 10.09
C SER A 267 15.39 7.85 8.55
N ALA A 268 14.23 8.21 8.00
CA ALA A 268 14.11 8.55 6.58
C ALA A 268 14.56 9.99 6.35
N LYS A 269 15.32 10.23 5.27
CA LYS A 269 15.79 11.58 4.91
C LYS A 269 14.82 12.24 3.94
N PRO A 270 14.44 13.53 4.12
CA PRO A 270 13.50 14.22 3.23
C PRO A 270 13.91 14.23 1.74
N GLU A 271 15.20 14.31 1.46
CA GLU A 271 15.77 14.29 0.11
C GLU A 271 15.88 12.89 -0.50
N GLY A 272 15.53 11.85 0.26
CA GLY A 272 15.62 10.45 -0.16
C GLY A 272 16.76 9.68 0.52
N GLY A 273 16.61 8.36 0.53
CA GLY A 273 17.47 7.47 1.30
C GLY A 273 17.23 7.58 2.81
N TYR A 274 18.15 7.02 3.58
CA TYR A 274 18.01 6.83 5.02
C TYR A 274 19.27 7.24 5.77
N HIS A 275 19.11 7.54 7.04
CA HIS A 275 20.19 7.89 7.96
C HIS A 275 20.27 6.86 9.08
N CYS A 276 21.51 6.55 9.49
CA CYS A 276 21.80 5.79 10.69
C CYS A 276 22.67 6.65 11.61
N ALA A 277 22.20 6.94 12.82
CA ALA A 277 22.93 7.75 13.80
C ALA A 277 24.27 7.12 14.25
N HIS A 278 24.48 5.83 13.97
CA HIS A 278 25.76 5.12 14.19
C HIS A 278 26.67 5.06 12.97
N GLY A 279 26.37 5.80 11.90
CA GLY A 279 27.25 5.93 10.73
C GLY A 279 27.24 4.74 9.77
N MET A 280 26.23 3.85 9.85
CA MET A 280 26.07 2.71 8.93
C MET A 280 25.43 3.13 7.59
N THR A 281 26.00 4.12 6.92
CA THR A 281 25.40 4.76 5.73
C THR A 281 25.24 3.80 4.55
N ASP A 282 26.24 2.95 4.31
CA ASP A 282 26.22 1.99 3.19
C ASP A 282 25.14 0.92 3.40
N ILE A 283 24.99 0.44 4.64
CA ILE A 283 23.98 -0.57 5.00
C ILE A 283 22.58 0.02 4.87
N VAL A 284 22.34 1.21 5.43
CA VAL A 284 20.98 1.75 5.53
C VAL A 284 20.41 2.16 4.16
N ASN A 285 21.27 2.46 3.19
CA ASN A 285 20.89 2.87 1.84
C ASN A 285 20.92 1.74 0.80
N ASP A 286 21.55 0.59 1.11
CA ASP A 286 21.36 -0.63 0.32
C ASP A 286 20.10 -1.38 0.81
N LYS A 287 19.16 -1.68 -0.09
CA LYS A 287 17.87 -2.26 0.33
C LYS A 287 18.03 -3.65 0.99
N THR A 288 18.95 -4.47 0.49
CA THR A 288 19.16 -5.84 0.98
C THR A 288 19.87 -5.80 2.33
N ALA A 289 20.95 -5.03 2.46
CA ALA A 289 21.67 -4.85 3.72
C ALA A 289 20.81 -4.15 4.78
N CYS A 290 19.98 -3.20 4.38
CA CYS A 290 19.01 -2.52 5.27
C CYS A 290 17.99 -3.51 5.85
N PHE A 291 17.60 -4.54 5.07
CA PHE A 291 16.74 -5.61 5.54
C PHE A 291 17.46 -6.56 6.51
N GLU A 292 18.70 -6.94 6.23
CA GLU A 292 19.49 -7.79 7.12
C GLU A 292 19.83 -7.09 8.44
N GLY A 293 19.97 -5.76 8.40
CA GLY A 293 20.39 -4.96 9.54
C GLY A 293 21.88 -5.13 9.85
N CYS A 294 22.27 -4.83 11.09
CA CYS A 294 23.65 -5.00 11.53
C CYS A 294 23.70 -5.48 12.98
N GLU A 295 24.85 -6.00 13.40
CA GLU A 295 25.08 -6.50 14.77
C GLU A 295 24.93 -5.40 15.84
N LYS A 296 25.00 -4.13 15.43
CA LYS A 296 24.80 -2.96 16.31
C LYS A 296 23.33 -2.62 16.55
N HIS A 297 22.38 -3.42 16.07
CA HIS A 297 20.95 -3.11 16.13
C HIS A 297 20.42 -3.03 17.59
N VAL A 298 19.78 -1.90 17.91
CA VAL A 298 19.01 -1.66 19.14
C VAL A 298 17.60 -1.28 18.74
N TYR A 299 16.59 -1.92 19.32
CA TYR A 299 15.20 -1.74 18.90
C TYR A 299 14.75 -0.32 19.20
N ASP A 300 13.98 0.27 18.28
CA ASP A 300 13.14 1.42 18.59
C ASP A 300 12.22 1.06 19.77
N PRO A 301 12.34 1.73 20.93
CA PRO A 301 11.56 1.41 22.12
C PRO A 301 10.05 1.46 21.89
N THR A 302 9.57 2.27 20.94
CA THR A 302 8.15 2.39 20.63
C THR A 302 7.59 1.13 20.00
N LEU A 303 8.43 0.22 19.49
CA LEU A 303 8.03 -1.04 18.86
C LEU A 303 7.97 -2.22 19.85
N LEU A 304 8.30 -2.00 21.12
CA LEU A 304 8.30 -3.03 22.16
C LEU A 304 7.28 -2.70 23.28
N PRO A 305 5.97 -2.63 23.00
CA PRO A 305 4.97 -2.17 23.98
C PRO A 305 4.77 -3.12 25.16
N ARG A 306 5.42 -4.28 25.15
CA ARG A 306 5.44 -5.23 26.26
C ARG A 306 6.37 -4.80 27.41
N PHE A 307 7.30 -3.88 27.13
CA PHE A 307 8.27 -3.35 28.07
C PHE A 307 8.06 -1.85 28.30
N SER A 308 8.42 -1.38 29.48
CA SER A 308 8.54 0.05 29.75
C SER A 308 9.95 0.52 29.41
N PHE A 309 10.08 1.56 28.59
CA PHE A 309 11.36 2.19 28.29
C PHE A 309 11.81 3.04 29.48
N MET A 310 13.01 2.78 29.98
CA MET A 310 13.58 3.42 31.17
C MET A 310 14.67 4.45 30.84
N GLY A 311 14.98 4.64 29.56
CA GLY A 311 16.08 5.48 29.08
C GLY A 311 17.12 4.66 28.32
N GLY A 312 18.25 5.28 28.01
CA GLY A 312 19.32 4.67 27.23
C GLY A 312 20.39 5.68 26.88
N ASN A 313 21.39 5.26 26.12
CA ASN A 313 22.43 6.13 25.61
C ASN A 313 22.71 5.78 24.14
N HIS A 314 22.51 6.75 23.26
CA HIS A 314 22.74 6.56 21.81
C HIS A 314 24.22 6.38 21.48
N GLU A 315 25.15 7.09 22.14
CA GLU A 315 26.59 6.97 21.88
C GLU A 315 27.15 5.62 22.29
N SER A 316 26.77 5.14 23.48
CA SER A 316 27.11 3.82 24.01
C SER A 316 26.21 2.69 23.48
N ASN A 317 25.31 3.00 22.53
CA ASN A 317 24.43 2.08 21.83
C ASN A 317 23.64 1.09 22.73
N TYR A 318 22.91 1.60 23.72
CA TYR A 318 22.03 0.75 24.52
C TYR A 318 20.72 1.43 24.92
N ALA A 319 19.69 0.61 25.15
CA ALA A 319 18.41 0.97 25.73
C ALA A 319 18.16 0.18 27.02
N VAL A 320 17.48 0.77 28.00
CA VAL A 320 17.10 0.12 29.25
C VAL A 320 15.60 -0.10 29.24
N TYR A 321 15.19 -1.32 29.56
CA TYR A 321 13.80 -1.74 29.60
C TYR A 321 13.45 -2.34 30.94
N ARG A 322 12.18 -2.18 31.33
CA ARG A 322 11.59 -2.87 32.48
C ARG A 322 10.47 -3.81 32.01
N THR A 323 10.51 -5.04 32.50
CA THR A 323 9.46 -6.04 32.31
C THR A 323 8.23 -5.74 33.19
N ARG A 324 7.12 -6.46 32.98
CA ARG A 324 5.90 -6.26 33.78
C ARG A 324 6.04 -6.68 35.25
N ASP A 325 6.91 -7.63 35.53
CA ASP A 325 7.28 -8.10 36.87
C ASP A 325 8.38 -7.22 37.52
N GLY A 326 8.81 -6.16 36.85
CA GLY A 326 9.69 -5.14 37.42
C GLY A 326 11.20 -5.36 37.21
N LYS A 327 11.60 -6.45 36.54
CA LYS A 327 13.00 -6.72 36.19
C LYS A 327 13.49 -5.74 35.13
N GLU A 328 14.64 -5.13 35.37
CA GLU A 328 15.30 -4.26 34.40
C GLU A 328 16.40 -4.99 33.64
N PHE A 329 16.56 -4.64 32.38
CA PHE A 329 17.64 -5.15 31.54
C PHE A 329 18.09 -4.12 30.51
N LYS A 330 19.35 -4.23 30.07
CA LYS A 330 19.89 -3.43 28.98
C LYS A 330 19.83 -4.22 27.67
N GLN A 331 19.30 -3.60 26.62
CA GLN A 331 19.48 -4.06 25.25
C GLN A 331 20.64 -3.30 24.62
N GLY A 332 21.55 -4.03 23.98
CA GLY A 332 22.67 -3.48 23.22
C GLY A 332 23.57 -4.61 22.69
N PRO A 333 24.53 -4.32 21.80
CA PRO A 333 25.44 -5.33 21.28
C PRO A 333 26.28 -6.02 22.38
N ASP A 334 26.67 -5.26 23.39
CA ASP A 334 27.45 -5.73 24.55
C ASP A 334 26.56 -6.20 25.72
N HIS A 335 25.25 -6.34 25.48
CA HIS A 335 24.25 -6.69 26.48
C HIS A 335 23.29 -7.74 25.90
N ILE A 336 22.00 -7.66 26.23
CA ILE A 336 20.99 -8.50 25.58
C ILE A 336 20.80 -7.99 24.15
N THR A 337 21.05 -8.86 23.18
CA THR A 337 20.93 -8.51 21.76
C THR A 337 19.48 -8.51 21.30
N SER A 338 19.24 -7.86 20.15
CA SER A 338 17.94 -7.90 19.47
C SER A 338 17.50 -9.34 19.15
N GLN A 339 18.45 -10.20 18.80
CA GLN A 339 18.19 -11.61 18.51
C GLN A 339 17.67 -12.36 19.74
N GLN A 340 18.29 -12.16 20.91
CA GLN A 340 17.84 -12.78 22.16
C GLN A 340 16.43 -12.31 22.56
N ILE A 341 16.12 -11.02 22.35
CA ILE A 341 14.76 -10.47 22.57
C ILE A 341 13.73 -11.11 21.65
N LYS A 342 14.08 -11.33 20.38
CA LYS A 342 13.21 -11.95 19.37
C LYS A 342 13.00 -13.44 19.63
N MET A 343 14.07 -14.16 19.98
CA MET A 343 14.06 -15.59 20.33
C MET A 343 13.45 -15.88 21.70
N LYS A 344 12.99 -14.85 22.43
CA LYS A 344 12.29 -15.03 23.69
C LYS A 344 13.20 -15.65 24.78
N GLU A 345 14.48 -15.28 24.80
CA GLU A 345 15.45 -15.81 25.78
C GLU A 345 15.59 -14.93 27.04
N VAL A 346 14.89 -13.79 27.08
CA VAL A 346 15.09 -12.70 28.05
C VAL A 346 13.89 -12.56 29.01
N TRP A 347 13.09 -13.62 29.18
CA TRP A 347 11.96 -13.59 30.11
C TRP A 347 12.41 -14.01 31.49
#